data_AF-A0AAN7HJV4-F1
#
_entry.id   AF-A0AAN7HJV4-F1
#
_cell.length_a   1.000
_cell.length_b   1.000
_cell.length_c   1.000
_cell.angle_alpha   90.00
_cell.angle_beta   90.00
_cell.angle_gamma   90.00
#
_symmetry.space_group_name_H-M   'P 1'
#
loop_
_entity.id
_entity.type
_entity.pdbx_description
1 polymer ?
#
loop_
_entity_poly.entity_id
_entity_poly.type
_entity_poly.pdbx_seq_one_letter_code
_entity_poly.pdbx_strand_id
1 'polypeptide(L)'
;MAIEVSDQALHSAQSLFLKLKEAFPSYAADFDTKWQRWQQAISPTSDPSTWSSVAEFDALVALGPKAIPLVLWKLAMNLEDVTAIYLYNKLEKDTAYLVNDNHLTHQVSGVLEKNFKRNRLIRNALLDWAEHCDMVARQRSSAFYTECEEYEQLVKLGPSVIPQFMLRYKKKDGPLFGYELLHEILWGYQTEQESVNLDAQYKMWAEWFEKNNYDQAPHHARVPRRAGA
;
A
#
# COMPACT_ATOMS: atom_id res chain seq x y z
N MET A 1 1.12 25.04 21.66
CA MET A 1 2.17 24.72 20.67
C MET A 1 1.47 24.31 19.40
N ALA A 2 1.64 25.05 18.30
CA ALA A 2 1.19 24.59 16.99
C ALA A 2 2.02 23.37 16.62
N ILE A 3 1.38 22.24 16.31
CA ILE A 3 2.06 21.07 15.78
C ILE A 3 2.18 21.30 14.28
N GLU A 4 3.38 21.66 13.85
CA GLU A 4 3.69 21.94 12.45
C GLU A 4 3.96 20.60 11.73
N VAL A 5 3.20 20.31 10.67
CA VAL A 5 3.55 19.21 9.75
C VAL A 5 4.76 19.67 8.97
N SER A 6 5.81 18.85 8.86
CA SER A 6 6.95 19.25 8.03
C SER A 6 6.55 19.33 6.56
N ASP A 7 7.11 20.31 5.85
CA ASP A 7 6.99 20.41 4.39
C ASP A 7 7.43 19.11 3.69
N GLN A 8 8.37 18.38 4.30
CA GLN A 8 8.83 17.08 3.80
C GLN A 8 7.74 16.01 3.87
N ALA A 9 6.96 15.97 4.95
CA ALA A 9 5.86 15.02 5.08
C ALA A 9 4.73 15.33 4.09
N LEU A 10 4.35 16.61 3.96
CA LEU A 10 3.37 17.06 2.95
C LEU A 10 3.84 16.73 1.53
N HIS A 11 5.07 17.08 1.20
CA HIS A 11 5.66 16.79 -0.11
C HIS A 11 5.75 15.27 -0.38
N SER A 12 6.07 14.46 0.63
CA SER A 12 6.11 13.01 0.49
C SER A 12 4.73 12.42 0.16
N ALA A 13 3.67 12.88 0.83
CA ALA A 13 2.30 12.43 0.55
C ALA A 13 1.88 12.84 -0.87
N GLN A 14 2.11 14.10 -1.23
CA GLN A 14 1.82 14.63 -2.57
C GLN A 14 2.58 13.88 -3.67
N SER A 15 3.89 13.71 -3.51
CA SER A 15 4.75 13.07 -4.51
C SER A 15 4.32 11.63 -4.77
N LEU A 16 3.98 10.88 -3.73
CA LEU A 16 3.52 9.50 -3.86
C LEU A 16 2.14 9.44 -4.54
N PHE A 17 1.20 10.31 -4.15
CA PHE A 17 -0.11 10.42 -4.80
C PHE A 17 0.02 10.74 -6.29
N LEU A 18 0.81 11.75 -6.66
CA LEU A 18 0.96 12.15 -8.06
C LEU A 18 1.54 11.01 -8.92
N LYS A 19 2.55 10.31 -8.41
CA LYS A 19 3.13 9.14 -9.10
C LYS A 19 2.10 8.02 -9.27
N LEU A 20 1.31 7.73 -8.24
CA LEU A 20 0.24 6.72 -8.32
C LEU A 20 -0.84 7.12 -9.31
N LYS A 21 -1.26 8.39 -9.30
CA LYS A 21 -2.25 8.92 -10.25
C LYS A 21 -1.76 8.87 -11.69
N GLU A 22 -0.49 9.15 -11.93
CA GLU A 22 0.12 9.04 -13.26
C GLU A 22 0.26 7.57 -13.70
N ALA A 23 0.70 6.69 -12.80
CA ALA A 23 0.95 5.30 -13.13
C ALA A 23 -0.32 4.43 -13.20
N PHE A 24 -1.32 4.73 -12.38
CA PHE A 24 -2.56 3.96 -12.22
C PHE A 24 -3.75 4.93 -12.11
N PRO A 25 -4.10 5.63 -13.20
CA PRO A 25 -5.11 6.69 -13.17
C PRO A 25 -6.49 6.19 -12.77
N SER A 26 -6.88 4.98 -13.20
CA SER A 26 -8.19 4.42 -12.83
C SER A 26 -8.30 4.15 -11.34
N TYR A 27 -7.20 3.74 -10.69
CA TYR A 27 -7.14 3.55 -9.25
C TYR A 27 -7.36 4.84 -8.47
N ALA A 28 -6.65 5.91 -8.85
CA ALA A 28 -6.81 7.22 -8.21
C ALA A 28 -8.23 7.80 -8.43
N ALA A 29 -8.77 7.65 -9.64
CA ALA A 29 -10.12 8.13 -9.97
C ALA A 29 -11.22 7.35 -9.23
N ASP A 30 -11.07 6.04 -9.09
CA ASP A 30 -12.00 5.18 -8.35
C ASP A 30 -12.01 5.54 -6.86
N PHE A 31 -10.83 5.73 -6.25
CA PHE A 31 -10.73 6.23 -4.88
C PHE A 31 -11.38 7.60 -4.71
N ASP A 32 -11.09 8.57 -5.59
CA ASP A 32 -11.68 9.91 -5.52
C ASP A 32 -13.22 9.86 -5.63
N THR A 33 -13.76 8.99 -6.49
CA THR A 33 -15.20 8.78 -6.63
C THR A 33 -15.82 8.21 -5.35
N LYS A 34 -15.21 7.16 -4.77
CA LYS A 34 -15.68 6.57 -3.51
C LYS A 34 -15.57 7.56 -2.35
N TRP A 35 -14.48 8.32 -2.29
CA TRP A 35 -14.24 9.38 -1.30
C TRP A 35 -15.34 10.43 -1.34
N GLN A 36 -15.68 10.96 -2.52
CA GLN A 36 -16.74 11.95 -2.68
C GLN A 36 -18.11 11.42 -2.24
N ARG A 37 -18.44 10.17 -2.59
CA ARG A 37 -19.70 9.55 -2.16
C ARG A 37 -19.78 9.43 -0.64
N TRP A 38 -18.68 9.01 0.00
CA TRP A 38 -18.63 8.94 1.46
C TRP A 38 -18.79 10.33 2.11
N GLN A 39 -18.09 11.35 1.60
CA GLN A 39 -18.22 12.73 2.07
C GLN A 39 -19.64 13.31 1.90
N GLN A 40 -20.40 12.84 0.90
CA GLN A 40 -21.81 13.23 0.71
C GLN A 40 -22.76 12.45 1.62
N ALA A 41 -22.42 11.21 1.96
CA ALA A 41 -23.21 10.36 2.84
C ALA A 41 -23.10 10.77 4.32
N ILE A 42 -21.98 11.39 4.72
CA ILE A 42 -21.82 11.94 6.07
C ILE A 42 -22.52 13.32 6.16
N SER A 43 -23.38 13.49 7.16
CA SER A 43 -23.92 14.81 7.47
C SER A 43 -22.92 15.58 8.32
N PRO A 44 -22.67 16.89 8.06
CA PRO A 44 -21.88 17.74 8.95
C PRO A 44 -22.45 17.81 10.38
N THR A 45 -23.72 17.47 10.56
CA THR A 45 -24.42 17.48 11.86
C THR A 45 -24.57 16.09 12.50
N SER A 46 -24.16 15.01 11.81
CA SER A 46 -24.24 13.67 12.39
C SER A 46 -23.08 13.42 13.35
N ASP A 47 -23.32 12.56 14.34
CA ASP A 47 -22.28 12.09 15.26
C ASP A 47 -21.11 11.47 14.46
N PRO A 48 -19.84 11.90 14.68
CA PRO A 48 -18.68 11.30 14.05
C PRO A 48 -18.60 9.77 14.16
N SER A 49 -19.19 9.18 15.22
CA SER A 49 -19.27 7.73 15.38
C SER A 49 -20.01 7.03 14.22
N THR A 50 -20.96 7.73 13.59
CA THR A 50 -21.80 7.20 12.49
C THR A 50 -21.14 7.29 11.12
N TRP A 51 -20.08 8.08 10.95
CA TRP A 51 -19.41 8.26 9.66
C TRP A 51 -18.82 6.96 9.09
N SER A 52 -18.47 6.02 9.97
CA SER A 52 -17.94 4.70 9.58
C SER A 52 -19.01 3.62 9.39
N SER A 53 -20.29 3.94 9.60
CA SER A 53 -21.42 2.98 9.58
C SER A 53 -22.25 3.04 8.29
N VAL A 54 -21.70 3.60 7.21
CA VAL A 54 -22.38 3.76 5.91
C VAL A 54 -21.68 2.92 4.83
N ALA A 55 -22.45 2.47 3.83
CA ALA A 55 -21.93 1.58 2.78
C ALA A 55 -20.80 2.21 1.94
N GLU A 56 -20.81 3.54 1.80
CA GLU A 56 -19.77 4.30 1.12
C GLU A 56 -18.42 4.23 1.84
N PHE A 57 -18.43 4.14 3.18
CA PHE A 57 -17.22 3.92 3.98
C PHE A 57 -16.67 2.52 3.74
N ASP A 58 -17.53 1.49 3.78
CA ASP A 58 -17.11 0.11 3.52
C ASP A 58 -16.52 -0.06 2.11
N ALA A 59 -17.03 0.67 1.11
CA ALA A 59 -16.46 0.69 -0.23
C ALA A 59 -15.03 1.24 -0.28
N LEU A 60 -14.68 2.22 0.56
CA LEU A 60 -13.31 2.71 0.72
C LEU A 60 -12.45 1.71 1.48
N VAL A 61 -12.99 1.08 2.52
CA VAL A 61 -12.30 0.05 3.31
C VAL A 61 -11.95 -1.17 2.46
N ALA A 62 -12.81 -1.55 1.51
CA ALA A 62 -12.58 -2.65 0.58
C ALA A 62 -11.35 -2.46 -0.33
N LEU A 63 -10.89 -1.22 -0.54
CA LEU A 63 -9.64 -0.96 -1.24
C LEU A 63 -8.41 -1.40 -0.45
N GLY A 64 -8.54 -1.59 0.87
CA GLY A 64 -7.50 -2.10 1.76
C GLY A 64 -6.26 -1.20 1.90
N PRO A 65 -5.19 -1.71 2.53
CA PRO A 65 -3.99 -0.94 2.83
C PRO A 65 -3.34 -0.23 1.63
N LYS A 66 -3.55 -0.71 0.40
CA LYS A 66 -3.03 -0.03 -0.80
C LYS A 66 -3.59 1.40 -0.96
N ALA A 67 -4.74 1.72 -0.37
CA ALA A 67 -5.37 3.04 -0.41
C ALA A 67 -4.76 4.06 0.55
N ILE A 68 -3.93 3.63 1.50
CA ILE A 68 -3.33 4.53 2.51
C ILE A 68 -2.65 5.76 1.88
N PRO A 69 -1.81 5.67 0.83
CA PRO A 69 -1.21 6.86 0.22
C PRO A 69 -2.21 7.89 -0.30
N LEU A 70 -3.38 7.45 -0.77
CA LEU A 70 -4.43 8.35 -1.26
C LEU A 70 -5.13 9.03 -0.09
N VAL A 71 -5.34 8.31 1.02
CA VAL A 71 -5.87 8.88 2.27
C VAL A 71 -4.91 9.90 2.88
N LEU A 72 -3.60 9.61 2.91
CA LEU A 72 -2.57 10.55 3.38
C LEU A 72 -2.56 11.83 2.56
N TRP A 73 -2.82 11.75 1.24
CA TRP A 73 -2.95 12.94 0.42
C TRP A 73 -4.21 13.76 0.77
N LYS A 74 -5.36 13.11 1.06
CA LYS A 74 -6.55 13.84 1.55
C LYS A 74 -6.27 14.57 2.86
N LEU A 75 -5.58 13.93 3.80
CA LEU A 75 -5.13 14.56 5.05
C LEU A 75 -4.20 15.75 4.78
N ALA A 76 -3.24 15.61 3.87
CA ALA A 76 -2.31 16.69 3.52
C ALA A 76 -2.99 17.89 2.84
N MET A 77 -4.10 17.67 2.13
CA MET A 77 -4.88 18.75 1.51
C MET A 77 -5.75 19.52 2.51
N ASN A 78 -6.20 18.87 3.58
CA ASN A 78 -7.01 19.48 4.61
C ASN A 78 -6.65 18.91 5.98
N LEU A 79 -5.77 19.63 6.70
CA LEU A 79 -5.27 19.20 8.02
C LEU A 79 -6.36 19.23 9.11
N GLU A 80 -7.51 19.86 8.84
CA GLU A 80 -8.66 19.91 9.75
C GLU A 80 -9.66 18.79 9.47
N ASP A 81 -9.51 18.06 8.35
CA ASP A 81 -10.39 16.96 7.96
C ASP A 81 -10.06 15.69 8.74
N VAL A 82 -10.66 15.58 9.93
CA VAL A 82 -10.54 14.41 10.79
C VAL A 82 -11.26 13.17 10.23
N THR A 83 -12.11 13.31 9.20
CA THR A 83 -12.84 12.16 8.61
C THR A 83 -11.86 11.15 8.03
N ALA A 84 -10.81 11.62 7.33
CA ALA A 84 -9.78 10.76 6.75
C ALA A 84 -9.03 9.91 7.79
N ILE A 85 -8.97 10.32 9.06
CA ILE A 85 -8.35 9.54 10.14
C ILE A 85 -9.14 8.24 10.40
N TYR A 86 -10.47 8.29 10.37
CA TYR A 86 -11.30 7.10 10.55
C TYR A 86 -11.01 6.06 9.46
N LEU A 87 -10.92 6.51 8.21
CA LEU A 87 -10.57 5.62 7.11
C LEU A 87 -9.13 5.11 7.26
N TYR A 88 -8.17 5.99 7.58
CA TYR A 88 -6.78 5.61 7.81
C TYR A 88 -6.65 4.49 8.87
N ASN A 89 -7.27 4.66 10.03
CA ASN A 89 -7.24 3.68 11.12
C ASN A 89 -7.89 2.34 10.73
N LYS A 90 -8.90 2.36 9.85
CA LYS A 90 -9.55 1.12 9.38
C LYS A 90 -8.69 0.36 8.36
N LEU A 91 -7.95 1.09 7.54
CA LEU A 91 -7.05 0.54 6.51
C LEU A 91 -5.72 0.06 7.09
N GLU A 92 -5.16 0.79 8.05
CA GLU A 92 -3.87 0.47 8.68
C GLU A 92 -3.96 -0.84 9.48
N LYS A 93 -2.97 -1.71 9.29
CA LYS A 93 -2.89 -3.01 9.97
C LYS A 93 -1.75 -3.07 10.97
N ASP A 94 -0.77 -2.19 10.85
CA ASP A 94 0.33 -2.08 11.79
C ASP A 94 -0.08 -1.19 12.97
N THR A 95 -0.19 -1.81 14.14
CA THR A 95 -0.61 -1.13 15.38
C THR A 95 0.32 0.02 15.79
N ALA A 96 1.59 0.03 15.36
CA ALA A 96 2.51 1.13 15.63
C ALA A 96 2.13 2.43 14.89
N TYR A 97 1.38 2.30 13.79
CA TYR A 97 0.94 3.39 12.94
C TYR A 97 -0.50 3.84 13.23
N LEU A 98 -1.28 3.04 13.96
CA LEU A 98 -2.61 3.43 14.40
C LEU A 98 -2.59 4.69 15.28
N VAL A 99 -3.70 5.41 15.20
CA VAL A 99 -3.98 6.62 15.94
C VAL A 99 -5.02 6.32 17.02
N ASN A 100 -4.82 6.84 18.22
CA ASN A 100 -5.71 6.63 19.36
C ASN A 100 -6.75 7.76 19.46
N ASP A 101 -8.05 7.49 19.63
CA ASP A 101 -9.13 8.45 19.32
C ASP A 101 -9.19 9.76 20.15
N ASN A 102 -8.39 9.91 21.21
CA ASN A 102 -8.61 10.96 22.20
C ASN A 102 -8.29 12.40 21.73
N HIS A 103 -7.62 12.64 20.58
CA HIS A 103 -7.31 13.99 20.05
C HIS A 103 -7.06 14.04 18.53
N LEU A 104 -8.11 13.83 17.72
CA LEU A 104 -8.03 13.66 16.26
C LEU A 104 -7.23 14.75 15.50
N THR A 105 -7.41 16.04 15.81
CA THR A 105 -6.75 17.13 15.06
C THR A 105 -5.24 17.16 15.25
N HIS A 106 -4.75 16.85 16.47
CA HIS A 106 -3.31 16.75 16.74
C HIS A 106 -2.68 15.50 16.10
N GLN A 107 -3.51 14.58 15.60
CA GLN A 107 -3.05 13.30 15.09
C GLN A 107 -2.85 13.30 13.58
N VAL A 108 -3.48 14.21 12.84
CA VAL A 108 -3.22 14.36 11.39
C VAL A 108 -1.73 14.56 11.13
N SER A 109 -1.11 15.49 11.85
CA SER A 109 0.34 15.74 11.75
C SER A 109 1.16 14.52 12.13
N GLY A 110 0.78 13.82 13.20
CA GLY A 110 1.44 12.59 13.62
C GLY A 110 1.36 11.47 12.59
N VAL A 111 0.21 11.31 11.94
CA VAL A 111 -0.02 10.33 10.85
C VAL A 111 0.88 10.64 9.67
N LEU A 112 0.89 11.89 9.21
CA LEU A 112 1.70 12.31 8.07
C LEU A 112 3.20 12.12 8.35
N GLU A 113 3.68 12.50 9.53
CA GLU A 113 5.09 12.33 9.93
C GLU A 113 5.50 10.87 10.08
N LYS A 114 4.67 10.03 10.72
CA LYS A 114 4.92 8.59 10.83
C LYS A 114 5.00 7.96 9.45
N ASN A 115 4.05 8.27 8.57
CA ASN A 115 4.03 7.71 7.22
C ASN A 115 5.13 8.26 6.33
N PHE A 116 5.59 9.50 6.52
CA PHE A 116 6.79 10.01 5.87
C PHE A 116 8.02 9.16 6.22
N LYS A 117 8.23 8.88 7.51
CA LYS A 117 9.33 8.00 7.96
C LYS A 117 9.19 6.59 7.40
N ARG A 118 7.98 6.01 7.44
CA ARG A 118 7.69 4.68 6.84
C ARG A 118 7.98 4.66 5.34
N ASN A 119 7.55 5.69 4.62
CA ASN A 119 7.78 5.78 3.18
C ASN A 119 9.26 5.86 2.83
N ARG A 120 10.07 6.54 3.67
CA ARG A 120 11.53 6.55 3.52
C ARG A 120 12.13 5.17 3.77
N LEU A 121 11.69 4.46 4.82
CA LEU A 121 12.13 3.09 5.10
C LEU A 121 11.80 2.14 3.95
N ILE A 122 10.57 2.15 3.44
CA ILE A 122 10.14 1.35 2.29
C ILE A 122 10.98 1.66 1.06
N ARG A 123 11.22 2.94 0.78
CA ARG A 123 12.02 3.35 -0.38
C ARG A 123 13.44 2.80 -0.32
N ASN A 124 14.08 2.85 0.85
CA ASN A 124 15.43 2.33 1.05
C ASN A 124 15.43 0.81 0.88
N ALA A 125 14.53 0.09 1.57
CA ALA A 125 14.42 -1.37 1.42
C ALA A 125 14.16 -1.81 -0.04
N LEU A 126 13.37 -1.05 -0.79
CA LEU A 126 13.14 -1.30 -2.22
C LEU A 126 14.35 -1.00 -3.11
N LEU A 127 15.26 -0.12 -2.68
CA LEU A 127 16.52 0.14 -3.36
C LEU A 127 17.51 -0.98 -3.06
N ASP A 128 17.69 -1.32 -1.78
CA ASP A 128 18.58 -2.38 -1.33
C ASP A 128 18.21 -3.72 -1.98
N TRP A 129 16.91 -4.07 -1.99
CA TRP A 129 16.45 -5.29 -2.67
C TRP A 129 16.65 -5.25 -4.19
N ALA A 130 16.52 -4.08 -4.82
CA ALA A 130 16.78 -3.94 -6.25
C ALA A 130 18.26 -4.15 -6.59
N GLU A 131 19.17 -3.64 -5.77
CA GLU A 131 20.61 -3.88 -5.91
C GLU A 131 20.92 -5.38 -5.77
N HIS A 132 20.30 -6.06 -4.80
CA HIS A 132 20.40 -7.52 -4.69
C HIS A 132 19.88 -8.24 -5.95
N CYS A 133 18.70 -7.86 -6.45
CA CYS A 133 18.12 -8.41 -7.67
C CYS A 133 19.06 -8.26 -8.88
N ASP A 134 19.76 -7.12 -8.99
CA ASP A 134 20.72 -6.88 -10.07
C ASP A 134 21.93 -7.82 -9.96
N MET A 135 22.42 -8.10 -8.75
CA MET A 135 23.51 -9.06 -8.52
C MET A 135 23.14 -10.49 -8.94
N VAL A 136 21.87 -10.87 -8.77
CA VAL A 136 21.37 -12.22 -9.07
C VAL A 136 20.57 -12.30 -10.37
N ALA A 137 20.57 -11.26 -11.21
CA ALA A 137 19.71 -11.13 -12.39
C ALA A 137 19.82 -12.28 -13.43
N ARG A 138 20.91 -13.07 -13.38
CA ARG A 138 21.12 -14.24 -14.26
C ARG A 138 20.52 -15.53 -13.70
N GLN A 139 20.05 -15.52 -12.46
CA GLN A 139 19.46 -16.68 -11.80
C GLN A 139 18.03 -16.89 -12.26
N ARG A 140 17.66 -18.16 -12.45
CA ARG A 140 16.33 -18.57 -12.93
C ARG A 140 15.36 -18.95 -11.82
N SER A 141 15.86 -19.19 -10.60
CA SER A 141 15.05 -19.52 -9.43
C SER A 141 14.69 -18.25 -8.67
N SER A 142 13.42 -18.13 -8.25
CA SER A 142 12.95 -17.04 -7.39
C SER A 142 13.68 -17.00 -6.05
N ALA A 143 14.14 -18.15 -5.54
CA ALA A 143 14.85 -18.26 -4.26
C ALA A 143 16.06 -17.32 -4.17
N PHE A 144 16.82 -17.13 -5.25
CA PHE A 144 17.95 -16.20 -5.25
C PHE A 144 17.55 -14.74 -5.03
N TYR A 145 16.31 -14.38 -5.37
CA TYR A 145 15.77 -13.04 -5.21
C TYR A 145 15.03 -12.87 -3.89
N THR A 146 14.56 -13.95 -3.27
CA THR A 146 13.69 -13.89 -2.08
C THR A 146 14.37 -14.37 -0.79
N GLU A 147 15.41 -15.19 -0.86
CA GLU A 147 16.18 -15.66 0.30
C GLU A 147 17.30 -14.66 0.66
N CYS A 148 16.93 -13.40 0.90
CA CYS A 148 17.85 -12.35 1.34
C CYS A 148 17.21 -11.41 2.38
N GLU A 149 18.05 -10.72 3.15
CA GLU A 149 17.63 -9.85 4.25
C GLU A 149 16.77 -8.67 3.74
N GLU A 150 17.12 -8.13 2.57
CA GLU A 150 16.43 -7.00 1.96
C GLU A 150 14.98 -7.38 1.57
N TYR A 151 14.79 -8.60 1.06
CA TYR A 151 13.47 -9.13 0.77
C TYR A 151 12.65 -9.33 2.05
N GLU A 152 13.24 -9.96 3.06
CA GLU A 152 12.57 -10.17 4.35
C GLU A 152 12.14 -8.85 5.00
N GLN A 153 12.95 -7.80 4.86
CA GLN A 153 12.60 -6.47 5.38
C GLN A 153 11.33 -5.93 4.70
N LEU A 154 11.19 -6.11 3.39
CA LEU A 154 9.98 -5.71 2.66
C LEU A 154 8.76 -6.51 3.11
N VAL A 155 8.89 -7.82 3.31
CA VAL A 155 7.81 -8.66 3.86
C VAL A 155 7.40 -8.18 5.26
N LYS A 156 8.38 -7.89 6.14
CA LYS A 156 8.14 -7.37 7.51
C LYS A 156 7.42 -6.00 7.51
N LEU A 157 7.69 -5.13 6.53
CA LEU A 157 6.98 -3.86 6.35
C LEU A 157 5.52 -4.03 5.87
N GLY A 158 5.19 -5.21 5.33
CA GLY A 158 3.84 -5.67 5.05
C GLY A 158 3.12 -4.87 3.96
N PRO A 159 1.77 -4.81 4.00
CA PRO A 159 0.95 -4.22 2.94
C PRO A 159 1.26 -2.78 2.54
N SER A 160 1.91 -2.01 3.42
CA SER A 160 2.34 -0.64 3.13
C SER A 160 3.35 -0.53 1.98
N VAL A 161 4.08 -1.61 1.69
CA VAL A 161 5.05 -1.69 0.59
C VAL A 161 4.35 -1.63 -0.77
N ILE A 162 3.13 -2.18 -0.88
CA ILE A 162 2.45 -2.47 -2.14
C ILE A 162 2.40 -1.25 -3.09
N PRO A 163 1.96 -0.04 -2.69
CA PRO A 163 1.84 1.07 -3.62
C PRO A 163 3.19 1.54 -4.20
N GLN A 164 4.22 1.63 -3.36
CA GLN A 164 5.56 2.02 -3.80
C GLN A 164 6.22 0.92 -4.63
N PHE A 165 5.98 -0.33 -4.27
CA PHE A 165 6.44 -1.47 -5.03
C PHE A 165 5.81 -1.51 -6.42
N MET A 166 4.49 -1.31 -6.56
CA MET A 166 3.81 -1.30 -7.85
C MET A 166 4.31 -0.20 -8.80
N LEU A 167 4.67 0.97 -8.28
CA LEU A 167 5.34 2.02 -9.07
C LEU A 167 6.70 1.58 -9.63
N ARG A 168 7.41 0.72 -8.90
CA ARG A 168 8.70 0.18 -9.32
C ARG A 168 8.51 -1.02 -10.26
N TYR A 169 7.54 -1.88 -9.96
CA TYR A 169 7.23 -3.07 -10.75
C TYR A 169 6.75 -2.72 -12.17
N LYS A 170 6.08 -1.57 -12.36
CA LYS A 170 5.70 -1.05 -13.67
C LYS A 170 6.90 -0.68 -14.57
N LYS A 171 8.07 -0.42 -14.01
CA LYS A 171 9.25 -0.03 -14.79
C LYS A 171 9.81 -1.25 -15.53
N LYS A 172 10.41 -1.01 -16.70
CA LYS A 172 11.02 -2.07 -17.53
C LYS A 172 12.10 -2.87 -16.78
N ASP A 173 12.77 -2.22 -15.83
CA ASP A 173 13.81 -2.81 -14.98
C ASP A 173 13.27 -3.13 -13.57
N GLY A 174 11.96 -3.39 -13.45
CA GLY A 174 11.37 -3.90 -12.21
C GLY A 174 11.91 -5.28 -11.84
N PRO A 175 11.87 -5.67 -10.56
CA PRO A 175 12.39 -6.97 -10.13
C PRO A 175 11.61 -8.12 -10.79
N LEU A 176 12.34 -9.03 -11.44
CA LEU A 176 11.79 -10.16 -12.20
C LEU A 176 10.78 -10.99 -11.40
N PHE A 177 11.09 -11.24 -10.12
CA PHE A 177 10.26 -12.05 -9.21
C PHE A 177 9.41 -11.19 -8.26
N GLY A 178 9.06 -9.98 -8.68
CA GLY A 178 8.23 -9.04 -7.95
C GLY A 178 6.88 -9.59 -7.45
N TYR A 179 6.29 -10.52 -8.19
CA TYR A 179 5.03 -11.17 -7.82
C TYR A 179 5.13 -12.01 -6.54
N GLU A 180 6.32 -12.56 -6.22
CA GLU A 180 6.52 -13.32 -4.98
C GLU A 180 6.40 -12.42 -3.76
N LEU A 181 6.98 -11.21 -3.82
CA LEU A 181 6.84 -10.23 -2.74
C LEU A 181 5.38 -9.86 -2.50
N LEU A 182 4.63 -9.57 -3.57
CA LEU A 182 3.20 -9.24 -3.46
C LEU A 182 2.41 -10.40 -2.86
N HIS A 183 2.65 -11.61 -3.36
CA HIS A 183 1.96 -12.80 -2.90
C HIS A 183 2.26 -13.10 -1.43
N GLU A 184 3.52 -13.02 -1.00
CA GLU A 184 3.90 -13.26 0.39
C GLU A 184 3.35 -12.18 1.33
N ILE A 185 3.36 -10.90 0.94
CA ILE A 185 2.76 -9.81 1.74
C ILE A 185 1.25 -10.02 1.95
N LEU A 186 0.54 -10.52 0.93
CA LEU A 186 -0.92 -10.66 0.95
C LEU A 186 -1.39 -11.97 1.59
N TRP A 187 -0.65 -13.05 1.35
CA TRP A 187 -1.09 -14.41 1.68
C TRP A 187 -0.19 -15.12 2.70
N GLY A 188 0.96 -14.54 3.04
CA GLY A 188 1.90 -15.09 4.02
C GLY A 188 2.74 -16.26 3.51
N TYR A 189 2.78 -16.48 2.19
CA TYR A 189 3.63 -17.48 1.57
C TYR A 189 3.97 -17.13 0.11
N GLN A 190 5.08 -17.67 -0.38
CA GLN A 190 5.53 -17.57 -1.78
C GLN A 190 4.80 -18.60 -2.66
N THR A 191 4.64 -18.29 -3.94
CA THR A 191 3.95 -19.17 -4.89
C THR A 191 4.72 -20.46 -5.19
N GLU A 192 6.06 -20.41 -5.11
CA GLU A 192 6.99 -21.51 -5.44
C GLU A 192 6.71 -22.12 -6.84
N GLN A 193 6.23 -21.32 -7.81
CA GLN A 193 5.89 -21.82 -9.15
C GLN A 193 7.14 -22.21 -9.95
N GLU A 194 7.16 -23.45 -10.48
CA GLU A 194 8.27 -23.98 -11.28
C GLU A 194 8.43 -23.27 -12.65
N SER A 195 7.34 -22.77 -13.22
CA SER A 195 7.35 -22.04 -14.49
C SER A 195 6.38 -20.87 -14.44
N VAL A 196 6.87 -19.68 -14.78
CA VAL A 196 6.12 -18.44 -14.63
C VAL A 196 6.28 -17.59 -15.87
N ASN A 197 5.15 -17.15 -16.43
CA ASN A 197 5.13 -16.08 -17.43
C ASN A 197 5.15 -14.73 -16.68
N LEU A 198 6.32 -14.11 -16.59
CA LEU A 198 6.53 -12.87 -15.83
C LEU A 198 5.67 -11.71 -16.35
N ASP A 199 5.47 -11.61 -17.66
CA ASP A 199 4.62 -10.58 -18.26
C ASP A 199 3.14 -10.78 -17.88
N ALA A 200 2.68 -12.03 -17.86
CA ALA A 200 1.32 -12.36 -17.42
C ALA A 200 1.14 -12.08 -15.93
N GLN A 201 2.13 -12.41 -15.10
CA GLN A 201 2.13 -12.08 -13.68
C GLN A 201 2.03 -10.57 -13.45
N TYR A 202 2.89 -9.79 -14.10
CA TYR A 202 2.85 -8.33 -13.99
C TYR A 202 1.48 -7.77 -14.40
N LYS A 203 0.93 -8.20 -15.55
CA LYS A 203 -0.38 -7.73 -16.02
C LYS A 203 -1.49 -8.01 -15.02
N MET A 204 -1.51 -9.22 -14.47
CA MET A 204 -2.49 -9.65 -13.48
C MET A 204 -2.41 -8.80 -12.19
N TRP A 205 -1.20 -8.58 -11.67
CA TRP A 205 -0.99 -7.75 -10.48
C TRP A 205 -1.28 -6.26 -10.74
N ALA A 206 -0.92 -5.75 -11.91
CA ALA A 206 -1.23 -4.37 -12.30
C ALA A 206 -2.74 -4.14 -12.45
N GLU A 207 -3.45 -5.09 -13.07
CA GLU A 207 -4.90 -5.03 -13.18
C GLU A 207 -5.59 -5.07 -11.82
N TRP A 208 -5.15 -5.97 -10.92
CA TRP A 208 -5.67 -6.00 -9.55
C TRP A 208 -5.43 -4.68 -8.80
N PHE A 209 -4.20 -4.17 -8.86
CA PHE A 209 -3.85 -2.93 -8.18
C PHE A 209 -4.71 -1.78 -8.70
N GLU A 210 -4.95 -1.74 -10.00
CA GLU A 210 -5.66 -0.66 -10.66
C GLU A 210 -7.20 -0.70 -10.51
N LYS A 211 -7.80 -1.90 -10.56
CA LYS A 211 -9.25 -2.03 -10.77
C LYS A 211 -10.00 -2.79 -9.68
N ASN A 212 -9.30 -3.53 -8.82
CA ASN A 212 -9.95 -4.48 -7.91
C ASN A 212 -9.82 -4.08 -6.44
N ASN A 213 -10.69 -4.66 -5.62
CA ASN A 213 -10.60 -4.57 -4.17
C ASN A 213 -9.42 -5.39 -3.63
N TYR A 214 -9.02 -5.11 -2.40
CA TYR A 214 -7.82 -5.70 -1.80
C TYR A 214 -7.91 -7.23 -1.65
N ASP A 215 -9.08 -7.74 -1.28
CA ASP A 215 -9.39 -9.16 -1.10
C ASP A 215 -9.47 -9.94 -2.42
N GLN A 216 -9.56 -9.24 -3.55
CA GLN A 216 -9.56 -9.81 -4.89
C GLN A 216 -8.15 -9.96 -5.48
N ALA A 217 -7.12 -9.91 -4.63
CA ALA A 217 -5.74 -10.09 -5.07
C ALA A 217 -5.54 -11.45 -5.77
N PRO A 218 -4.64 -11.52 -6.76
CA PRO A 218 -4.24 -12.78 -7.33
C PRO A 218 -3.78 -13.77 -6.26
N HIS A 219 -4.37 -14.95 -6.26
CA HIS A 219 -4.09 -16.01 -5.31
C HIS A 219 -3.63 -17.26 -6.05
N HIS A 220 -2.45 -17.76 -5.71
CA HIS A 220 -1.95 -19.03 -6.21
C HIS A 220 -2.10 -20.10 -5.13
N ALA A 221 -2.60 -21.27 -5.53
CA ALA A 221 -2.71 -22.40 -4.61
C ALA A 221 -1.33 -22.74 -4.05
N ARG A 222 -1.23 -22.93 -2.73
CA ARG A 222 0.00 -23.39 -2.10
C ARG A 222 0.34 -24.76 -2.66
N VAL A 223 1.47 -24.88 -3.34
CA VAL A 223 1.96 -26.18 -3.77
C VAL A 223 2.41 -26.91 -2.50
N PRO A 224 1.89 -28.12 -2.20
CA PRO A 224 2.42 -28.91 -1.10
C PRO A 224 3.89 -29.18 -1.41
N ARG A 225 4.81 -28.73 -0.54
CA ARG A 225 6.22 -29.13 -0.64
C ARG A 225 6.26 -30.64 -0.77
N ARG A 226 6.79 -31.15 -1.88
CA ARG A 226 7.10 -32.59 -2.00
C ARG A 226 8.00 -32.90 -0.80
N ALA A 227 7.50 -33.74 0.11
CA ALA A 227 8.33 -34.33 1.15
C ALA A 227 9.51 -34.98 0.41
N GLY A 228 10.72 -34.55 0.73
CA GLY A 228 11.94 -34.97 0.04
C GLY A 228 12.00 -36.49 -0.10
N ALA A 229 12.25 -36.93 -1.32
CA ALA A 229 12.77 -38.26 -1.63
C ALA A 229 14.28 -38.17 -1.77
#